data_AF-A0A645DXK7-F1
#
_entry.id   AF-A0A645DXK7-F1
#
_cell.length_a   1.000
_cell.length_b   1.000
_cell.length_c   1.000
_cell.angle_alpha   90.00
_cell.angle_beta   90.00
_cell.angle_gamma   90.00
#
_symmetry.space_group_name_H-M   'P 1'
#
loop_
_entity.id
_entity.type
_entity.pdbx_description
1 polymer ?
#
loop_
_entity_poly.entity_id
_entity_poly.type
_entity_poly.pdbx_seq_one_letter_code
_entity_poly.pdbx_strand_id
1 'polypeptide(L)'
;MKTPTVLILGGTDKGNDYSEIEDLVKEKVSGLVFMGIDNTALHKFFDGKVDKIVDARSMEEAVKASFSMAKEGDTVLLSPCCASFDLFKNYEDRGSQFKSCVRNL
;
A
#
# COMPACT_ATOMS: atom_id res chain seq x y z
N MET A 1 -3.69 1.78 14.82
CA MET A 1 -4.81 1.31 13.98
C MET A 1 -5.84 0.68 14.90
N LYS A 2 -7.12 1.05 14.79
CA LYS A 2 -8.20 0.52 15.65
C LYS A 2 -8.92 -0.68 15.04
N THR A 3 -8.73 -0.89 13.74
CA THR A 3 -9.37 -1.89 12.89
C THR A 3 -8.31 -2.57 12.03
N PRO A 4 -8.54 -3.81 11.56
CA PRO A 4 -7.68 -4.45 10.57
C PRO A 4 -7.52 -3.53 9.35
N THR A 5 -6.28 -3.43 8.85
CA THR A 5 -5.92 -2.45 7.83
C THR A 5 -5.40 -3.12 6.57
N VAL A 6 -5.92 -2.77 5.40
CA VAL A 6 -5.24 -3.03 4.13
C VAL A 6 -4.34 -1.85 3.82
N LEU A 7 -3.03 -2.09 3.75
CA LEU A 7 -2.01 -1.06 3.65
C LEU A 7 -1.46 -0.99 2.23
N ILE A 8 -1.54 0.18 1.62
CA ILE A 8 -0.95 0.47 0.32
C ILE A 8 0.45 1.06 0.54
N LEU A 9 1.47 0.30 0.18
CA LEU A 9 2.90 0.64 0.21
C LEU A 9 3.41 0.88 -1.22
N GLY A 10 4.53 1.56 -1.39
CA GLY A 10 5.26 1.59 -2.66
C GLY A 10 5.73 2.96 -3.13
N GLY A 11 6.34 2.99 -4.30
CA GLY A 11 7.15 4.08 -4.80
C GLY A 11 8.61 3.67 -4.96
N THR A 12 9.49 4.63 -5.23
CA THR A 12 10.90 4.34 -5.47
C THR A 12 11.60 4.02 -4.15
N ASP A 13 12.11 2.79 -4.03
CA ASP A 13 12.93 2.39 -2.88
C ASP A 13 14.24 3.20 -2.86
N LYS A 14 14.55 3.78 -1.71
CA LYS A 14 15.76 4.56 -1.46
C LYS A 14 16.63 3.93 -0.36
N GLY A 15 16.47 2.63 -0.13
CA GLY A 15 17.10 1.92 0.97
C GLY A 15 16.30 2.05 2.26
N ASN A 16 14.98 1.95 2.17
CA ASN A 16 14.13 2.03 3.36
C ASN A 16 14.34 0.82 4.26
N ASP A 17 14.37 1.04 5.58
CA ASP A 17 14.37 -0.03 6.56
C ASP A 17 12.94 -0.41 6.94
N TYR A 18 12.43 -1.48 6.35
CA TYR A 18 11.08 -1.97 6.63
C TYR A 18 10.97 -2.68 8.00
N SER A 19 12.09 -2.94 8.70
CA SER A 19 12.05 -3.55 10.04
C SER A 19 11.35 -2.66 11.07
N GLU A 20 11.39 -1.33 10.89
CA GLU A 20 10.73 -0.38 11.79
C GLU A 20 9.20 -0.55 11.83
N ILE A 21 8.60 -1.08 10.76
CA ILE A 21 7.15 -1.26 10.65
C ILE A 21 6.74 -2.74 10.68
N GLU A 22 7.68 -3.68 10.80
CA GLU A 22 7.41 -5.10 10.68
C GLU A 22 6.38 -5.61 11.70
N ASP A 23 6.59 -5.30 12.98
CA ASP A 23 5.71 -5.76 14.06
C ASP A 23 4.30 -5.17 13.91
N LEU A 24 4.22 -3.90 13.50
CA LEU A 24 2.94 -3.23 13.26
C LEU A 24 2.18 -3.86 12.11
N VAL A 25 2.88 -4.20 11.02
CA VAL A 25 2.31 -4.86 9.85
C VAL A 25 1.80 -6.25 10.25
N LYS A 26 2.60 -7.05 10.94
CA LYS A 26 2.19 -8.40 11.39
C LYS A 26 0.96 -8.39 12.30
N GLU A 27 0.85 -7.41 13.18
CA GLU A 27 -0.24 -7.36 14.17
C GLU A 27 -1.53 -6.77 13.58
N LYS A 28 -1.45 -5.76 12.70
CA LYS A 28 -2.60 -4.90 12.36
C LYS A 28 -2.98 -4.89 10.89
N VAL A 29 -2.13 -5.41 10.01
CA VAL A 29 -2.37 -5.37 8.58
C VAL A 29 -2.97 -6.70 8.11
N SER A 30 -4.18 -6.64 7.55
CA SER A 30 -4.88 -7.79 6.99
C SER A 30 -4.50 -8.07 5.53
N GLY A 31 -3.80 -7.14 4.88
CA GLY A 31 -3.22 -7.32 3.56
C GLY A 31 -2.40 -6.13 3.09
N LEU A 32 -1.49 -6.39 2.16
CA LEU A 32 -0.59 -5.41 1.58
C LEU A 32 -0.87 -5.24 0.10
N VAL A 33 -0.79 -3.98 -0.36
CA VAL A 33 -0.80 -3.65 -1.77
C VAL A 33 0.48 -2.89 -2.09
N PHE A 34 1.31 -3.43 -2.98
CA PHE A 34 2.55 -2.80 -3.42
C PHE A 34 2.32 -2.05 -4.72
N MET A 35 2.37 -0.73 -4.64
CA MET A 35 2.13 0.17 -5.75
C MET A 35 3.45 0.73 -6.29
N GLY A 36 3.89 0.25 -7.43
CA GLY A 36 5.20 0.64 -7.96
C GLY A 36 5.54 -0.05 -9.28
N ILE A 37 6.61 0.44 -9.92
CA ILE A 37 7.19 -0.19 -11.11
C ILE A 37 8.07 -1.38 -10.70
N ASP A 38 8.83 -1.24 -9.61
CA ASP A 38 9.67 -2.28 -9.04
C ASP A 38 9.37 -2.44 -7.55
N ASN A 39 8.69 -3.54 -7.20
CA ASN A 39 8.33 -3.89 -5.83
C ASN A 39 9.25 -4.98 -5.24
N THR A 40 10.38 -5.29 -5.89
CA THR A 40 11.26 -6.39 -5.49
C THR A 40 11.75 -6.26 -4.05
N ALA A 41 12.06 -5.04 -3.60
CA ALA A 41 12.50 -4.79 -2.22
C ALA A 41 11.40 -5.09 -1.19
N LEU A 42 10.15 -4.72 -1.50
CA LEU A 42 8.99 -4.99 -0.66
C LEU A 42 8.71 -6.50 -0.58
N HIS A 43 8.75 -7.20 -1.72
CA HIS A 43 8.60 -8.65 -1.77
C HIS A 43 9.67 -9.38 -0.96
N LYS A 44 10.94 -9.02 -1.14
CA LYS A 44 12.05 -9.60 -0.36
C LYS A 44 11.85 -9.48 1.15
N PHE A 45 11.19 -8.41 1.59
CA PHE A 45 11.00 -8.17 3.02
C PHE A 45 9.70 -8.75 3.57
N PHE A 46 8.58 -8.61 2.87
CA PHE A 46 7.24 -8.92 3.37
C PHE A 46 6.68 -10.27 2.92
N ASP A 47 7.20 -10.87 1.85
CA ASP A 47 6.71 -12.18 1.40
C ASP A 47 6.86 -13.22 2.50
N GLY A 48 5.78 -13.97 2.75
CA GLY A 48 5.71 -14.95 3.85
C GLY A 48 5.50 -14.34 5.24
N LYS A 49 5.50 -13.01 5.39
CA LYS A 49 5.17 -12.33 6.67
C LYS A 49 3.71 -11.89 6.76
N VAL A 50 3.02 -11.74 5.62
CA VAL A 50 1.60 -11.37 5.54
C VAL A 50 0.90 -12.28 4.54
N ASP A 51 -0.32 -12.71 4.87
CA ASP A 51 -1.06 -13.71 4.09
C ASP A 51 -1.48 -13.24 2.69
N LYS A 52 -1.72 -11.94 2.52
CA LYS A 52 -2.23 -11.36 1.27
C LYS A 52 -1.38 -10.19 0.84
N ILE A 53 -0.74 -10.33 -0.31
CA ILE A 53 0.08 -9.30 -0.95
C ILE A 53 -0.34 -9.23 -2.41
N VAL A 54 -0.56 -8.02 -2.92
CA VAL A 54 -0.94 -7.76 -4.33
C VAL A 54 -0.12 -6.61 -4.89
N ASP A 55 0.41 -6.79 -6.10
CA ASP A 55 1.03 -5.70 -6.86
C ASP A 55 -0.01 -4.86 -7.61
N ALA A 56 0.21 -3.55 -7.64
CA ALA A 56 -0.56 -2.59 -8.41
C ALA A 56 0.38 -1.65 -9.18
N ARG A 57 0.02 -1.32 -10.42
CA ARG A 57 0.79 -0.40 -11.28
C ARG A 57 0.19 0.99 -11.37
N SER A 58 -0.96 1.20 -10.75
CA SER A 58 -1.64 2.50 -10.68
C SER A 58 -2.40 2.66 -9.36
N MET A 59 -2.77 3.91 -9.03
CA MET A 59 -3.62 4.18 -7.88
C MET A 59 -5.00 3.51 -8.00
N GLU A 60 -5.55 3.44 -9.21
CA GLU A 60 -6.84 2.81 -9.46
C GLU A 60 -6.79 1.30 -9.17
N GLU A 61 -5.76 0.62 -9.68
CA GLU A 61 -5.53 -0.80 -9.38
C GLU A 61 -5.33 -1.02 -7.88
N ALA A 62 -4.52 -0.16 -7.23
CA ALA A 62 -4.23 -0.28 -5.82
C ALA A 62 -5.49 -0.16 -4.96
N VAL A 63 -6.36 0.82 -5.27
CA VAL A 63 -7.63 1.04 -4.57
C VAL A 63 -8.61 -0.11 -4.83
N LYS A 64 -8.74 -0.60 -6.07
CA LYS A 64 -9.62 -1.75 -6.38
C LYS A 64 -9.16 -3.05 -5.71
N ALA A 65 -7.85 -3.31 -5.71
CA ALA A 65 -7.27 -4.46 -5.02
C ALA A 65 -7.54 -4.36 -3.52
N SER A 66 -7.29 -3.18 -2.93
CA SER A 66 -7.53 -2.93 -1.51
C SER A 66 -9.00 -3.13 -1.13
N PHE A 67 -9.92 -2.61 -1.94
CA PHE A 67 -11.36 -2.77 -1.74
C PHE A 67 -11.80 -4.24 -1.81
N SER A 68 -11.25 -5.01 -2.75
CA SER A 68 -11.55 -6.44 -2.90
C SER A 68 -10.98 -7.29 -1.75
N MET A 69 -9.90 -6.83 -1.10
CA MET A 69 -9.26 -7.51 0.01
C MET A 69 -9.88 -7.16 1.37
N ALA A 70 -10.36 -5.92 1.52
CA ALA A 70 -10.94 -5.39 2.73
C ALA A 70 -12.32 -6.01 3.01
N LYS A 71 -12.66 -6.13 4.29
CA LYS A 71 -13.99 -6.52 4.76
C LYS A 71 -14.73 -5.31 5.33
N GLU A 72 -16.04 -5.44 5.51
CA GLU A 72 -16.83 -4.42 6.21
C GLU A 72 -16.24 -4.13 7.59
N GLY A 73 -15.95 -2.86 7.87
CA GLY A 73 -15.30 -2.40 9.11
C GLY A 73 -13.77 -2.31 9.05
N ASP A 74 -13.12 -2.83 8.00
CA ASP A 74 -11.68 -2.67 7.79
C ASP A 74 -11.33 -1.25 7.34
N THR A 75 -10.06 -0.89 7.45
CA THR A 75 -9.53 0.39 6.98
C THR A 75 -8.58 0.19 5.80
N VAL A 76 -8.75 0.97 4.74
CA VAL A 76 -7.76 1.06 3.66
C VAL A 76 -6.89 2.28 3.92
N LEU A 77 -5.58 2.06 4.08
CA LEU A 77 -4.61 3.10 4.39
C LEU A 77 -3.60 3.25 3.26
N LEU A 78 -3.53 4.45 2.68
CA LEU A 78 -2.43 4.85 1.81
C LEU A 78 -1.30 5.44 2.65
N SER A 79 -0.21 4.69 2.84
CA SER A 79 0.99 5.15 3.53
C SER A 79 2.24 4.62 2.83
N PRO A 80 2.60 5.17 1.67
CA PRO A 80 3.54 4.56 0.73
C PRO A 80 5.00 4.46 1.20
N CYS A 81 5.37 5.08 2.33
CA CYS A 81 6.74 5.17 2.86
C CYS A 81 7.80 5.77 1.90
N CYS A 82 7.47 6.06 0.64
CA CYS A 82 8.43 6.48 -0.39
C CYS A 82 8.00 7.77 -1.13
N ALA A 83 8.99 8.40 -1.75
CA ALA A 83 8.80 9.50 -2.68
C ALA A 83 8.13 9.02 -3.98
N SER A 84 7.24 9.83 -4.53
CA SER A 84 6.25 9.45 -5.53
C SER A 84 6.73 9.49 -6.99
N PHE A 85 8.04 9.42 -7.24
CA PHE A 85 8.64 10.02 -8.45
C PHE A 85 8.28 9.35 -9.78
N ASP A 86 7.75 8.13 -9.79
CA ASP A 86 7.47 7.41 -11.06
C ASP A 86 5.98 7.29 -11.42
N LEU A 87 5.06 7.53 -10.48
CA LEU A 87 3.61 7.35 -10.69
C LEU A 87 2.77 8.62 -10.47
N PHE A 88 3.33 9.64 -9.80
CA PHE A 88 2.60 10.85 -9.43
C PHE A 88 3.45 12.09 -9.61
N LYS A 89 2.80 13.23 -9.89
CA LYS A 89 3.50 14.51 -10.04
C LYS A 89 4.14 14.97 -8.74
N ASN A 90 3.46 14.73 -7.62
CA ASN A 90 3.88 15.07 -6.26
C ASN A 90 3.00 14.32 -5.24
N TYR A 91 3.20 14.57 -3.95
CA TYR A 91 2.44 13.89 -2.90
C TYR A 91 0.97 14.34 -2.86
N GLU A 92 0.65 15.57 -3.27
CA GLU A 92 -0.72 16.09 -3.35
C GLU A 92 -1.50 15.42 -4.48
N ASP A 93 -0.88 15.24 -5.64
CA ASP A 93 -1.44 14.51 -6.79
C ASP A 93 -1.75 13.08 -6.39
N ARG A 94 -0.82 12.40 -5.71
CA ARG A 94 -1.03 11.07 -5.14
C ARG A 94 -2.24 11.00 -4.22
N GLY A 95 -2.35 11.93 -3.27
CA GLY A 95 -3.49 11.99 -2.34
C GLY A 95 -4.80 12.33 -3.05
N SER A 96 -4.75 13.15 -4.09
CA SER A 96 -5.92 13.54 -4.90
C SER A 96 -6.42 12.36 -5.75
N GLN A 97 -5.51 11.62 -6.39
CA GLN A 97 -5.84 10.41 -7.13
C GLN A 97 -6.47 9.36 -6.20
N PHE A 98 -5.88 9.12 -5.02
CA PHE A 98 -6.46 8.19 -4.05
C PHE A 98 -7.89 8.56 -3.67
N LYS A 99 -8.13 9.82 -3.29
CA LYS A 99 -9.48 10.31 -2.96
C LYS A 99 -10.45 10.19 -4.14
N SER A 100 -9.98 10.44 -5.36
CA SER A 100 -10.79 10.32 -6.58
C SER A 100 -11.18 8.86 -6.82
N CYS A 101 -10.21 7.94 -6.81
CA CYS A 101 -10.45 6.51 -6.97
C CYS A 101 -11.40 5.97 -5.90
N VAL A 102 -11.21 6.35 -4.63
CA VAL A 102 -12.10 5.92 -3.53
C VAL A 102 -13.53 6.41 -3.70
N ARG A 103 -13.74 7.62 -4.23
CA ARG A 103 -15.09 8.15 -4.50
C ARG A 103 -15.78 7.50 -5.71
N ASN A 104 -15.01 6.84 -6.57
CA ASN A 104 -15.49 6.19 -7.79
C ASN A 104 -15.56 4.66 -7.66
N LEU A 105 -15.44 4.12 -6.44
CA LEU A 105 -15.63 2.70 -6.12
C LEU A 105 -17.10 2.29 -6.17
#